data_AF-E7FTJ9-F1
#
_entry.id   AF-E7FTJ9-F1
#
_cell.length_a   1.000
_cell.length_b   1.000
_cell.length_c   1.000
_cell.angle_alpha   90.00
_cell.angle_beta   90.00
_cell.angle_gamma   90.00
#
_symmetry.space_group_name_H-M   'P 1'
#
loop_
_entity.id
_entity.type
_entity.pdbx_description
1 polymer ?
#
loop_
_entity_poly.entity_id
_entity_poly.type
_entity_poly.pdbx_seq_one_letter_code
_entity_poly.pdbx_strand_id
1 'polypeptide(L)'
;ISGKSPKKYQAGIRAELQEMWNCDTIEAARKKRDSIIADYRDVAESAMSCLDEGFESAMTVMVLPKNLRRYFRTSNHIERLNKELKRRSSIIGIFPNEESLIRLMGSVLLERNDAVIAKKAIFSPANYTLMSNSKTVAELKKLAEEQQKLRAA
;
A
#
# COMPACT_ATOMS: atom_id res chain seq x y z
N ILE A 1 -5.59 -11.97 -2.28
CA ILE A 1 -5.30 -12.97 -3.34
C ILE A 1 -5.16 -14.38 -2.74
N SER A 2 -4.06 -14.75 -2.08
CA SER A 2 -3.87 -16.14 -1.60
C SER A 2 -4.91 -16.66 -0.59
N GLY A 3 -5.63 -15.79 0.12
CA GLY A 3 -6.73 -16.21 1.01
C GLY A 3 -7.95 -16.75 0.27
N LYS A 4 -8.09 -16.44 -1.03
CA LYS A 4 -9.18 -16.91 -1.91
C LYS A 4 -8.84 -18.22 -2.64
N SER A 5 -7.68 -18.84 -2.34
CA SER A 5 -7.25 -20.10 -2.96
C SER A 5 -7.24 -21.25 -1.95
N PRO A 6 -7.37 -22.52 -2.40
CA PRO A 6 -7.27 -23.69 -1.53
C PRO A 6 -5.97 -23.73 -0.73
N LYS A 7 -6.04 -24.20 0.53
CA LYS A 7 -4.90 -24.18 1.49
C LYS A 7 -3.61 -24.77 0.90
N LYS A 8 -3.72 -25.85 0.11
CA LYS A 8 -2.59 -26.54 -0.55
C LYS A 8 -1.74 -25.59 -1.41
N TYR A 9 -2.35 -24.65 -2.12
CA TYR A 9 -1.66 -23.77 -3.07
C TYR A 9 -1.26 -22.41 -2.48
N GLN A 10 -1.73 -22.07 -1.27
CA GLN A 10 -1.51 -20.74 -0.70
C GLN A 10 -0.03 -20.40 -0.50
N ALA A 11 0.80 -21.39 -0.14
CA ALA A 11 2.23 -21.16 0.06
C ALA A 11 2.93 -20.81 -1.27
N GLY A 12 2.69 -21.59 -2.32
CA GLY A 12 3.24 -21.35 -3.67
C GLY A 12 2.79 -20.00 -4.22
N ILE A 13 1.48 -19.74 -4.21
CA ILE A 13 0.92 -18.46 -4.66
C ILE A 13 1.52 -17.28 -3.90
N ARG A 14 1.73 -17.37 -2.57
CA ARG A 14 2.36 -16.29 -1.81
C ARG A 14 3.80 -16.02 -2.27
N ALA A 15 4.58 -17.08 -2.50
CA ALA A 15 5.96 -16.94 -2.95
C ALA A 15 6.03 -16.26 -4.32
N GLU A 16 5.24 -16.72 -5.29
CA GLU A 16 5.24 -16.16 -6.64
C GLU A 16 4.70 -14.72 -6.68
N LEU A 17 3.66 -14.41 -5.90
CA LEU A 17 3.20 -13.04 -5.73
C LEU A 17 4.32 -12.15 -5.16
N GLN A 18 5.07 -12.65 -4.17
CA GLN A 18 6.17 -11.89 -3.59
C GLN A 18 7.30 -11.62 -4.60
N GLU A 19 7.60 -12.56 -5.49
CA GLU A 19 8.52 -12.33 -6.61
C GLU A 19 7.99 -11.26 -7.56
N MET A 20 6.74 -11.39 -8.01
CA MET A 20 6.07 -10.44 -8.90
C MET A 20 6.09 -9.01 -8.33
N TRP A 21 5.79 -8.84 -7.04
CA TRP A 21 5.80 -7.53 -6.38
C TRP A 21 7.21 -6.93 -6.30
N ASN A 22 8.26 -7.73 -6.36
CA ASN A 22 9.64 -7.26 -6.25
C ASN A 22 10.38 -7.16 -7.59
N CYS A 23 9.69 -7.37 -8.71
CA CYS A 23 10.22 -7.06 -10.04
C CYS A 23 10.70 -5.60 -10.13
N ASP A 24 11.72 -5.37 -10.96
CA ASP A 24 12.30 -4.05 -11.15
C ASP A 24 11.44 -3.15 -12.06
N THR A 25 10.81 -3.76 -13.07
CA THR A 25 9.98 -3.09 -14.08
C THR A 25 8.54 -3.61 -14.09
N ILE A 26 7.61 -2.76 -14.57
CA ILE A 26 6.19 -3.10 -14.65
C ILE A 26 5.93 -4.18 -15.69
N GLU A 27 6.71 -4.23 -16.77
CA GLU A 27 6.59 -5.24 -17.83
C GLU A 27 6.96 -6.63 -17.29
N ALA A 28 8.02 -6.72 -16.48
CA ALA A 28 8.41 -7.97 -15.83
C ALA A 28 7.33 -8.44 -14.84
N ALA A 29 6.76 -7.50 -14.06
CA ALA A 29 5.67 -7.81 -13.16
C ALA A 29 4.41 -8.29 -13.90
N ARG A 30 4.05 -7.67 -15.04
CA ARG A 30 2.92 -8.10 -15.89
C ARG A 30 3.13 -9.50 -16.44
N LYS A 31 4.32 -9.81 -16.96
CA LYS A 31 4.65 -11.16 -17.42
C LYS A 31 4.53 -12.20 -16.31
N LYS A 32 5.01 -11.87 -15.10
CA LYS A 32 4.91 -12.77 -13.95
C LYS A 32 3.45 -12.93 -13.50
N ARG A 33 2.64 -11.86 -13.50
CA ARG A 33 1.19 -11.93 -13.28
C ARG A 33 0.54 -12.91 -14.25
N ASP A 34 0.83 -12.78 -15.54
CA ASP A 34 0.20 -13.61 -16.57
C ASP A 34 0.57 -15.10 -16.39
N SER A 35 1.82 -15.40 -16.02
CA SER A 35 2.25 -16.76 -15.65
C SER A 35 1.48 -17.28 -14.44
N ILE A 36 1.41 -16.52 -13.35
CA ILE A 36 0.69 -16.91 -12.13
C ILE A 36 -0.79 -17.19 -12.45
N ILE A 37 -1.41 -16.33 -13.27
CA ILE A 37 -2.80 -16.54 -13.69
C ILE A 37 -2.94 -17.84 -14.49
N ALA A 38 -2.04 -18.11 -15.45
CA ALA A 38 -2.09 -19.33 -16.23
C ALA A 38 -1.91 -20.59 -15.37
N ASP A 39 -0.96 -20.57 -14.44
CA ASP A 39 -0.60 -21.74 -13.62
C ASP A 39 -1.68 -22.13 -12.60
N TYR A 40 -2.45 -21.15 -12.11
CA TYR A 40 -3.43 -21.38 -11.04
C TYR A 40 -4.90 -21.15 -11.45
N ARG A 41 -5.19 -20.81 -12.71
CA ARG A 41 -6.57 -20.50 -13.17
C ARG A 41 -7.56 -21.60 -12.80
N ASP A 42 -7.21 -22.85 -13.12
CA ASP A 42 -8.13 -23.99 -12.97
C ASP A 42 -8.38 -24.40 -11.51
N VAL A 43 -7.43 -24.08 -10.62
CA VAL A 43 -7.46 -24.50 -9.21
C VAL A 43 -7.80 -23.37 -8.24
N ALA A 44 -7.73 -22.11 -8.68
CA ALA A 44 -7.89 -20.94 -7.84
C ALA A 44 -8.46 -19.73 -8.60
N GLU A 45 -9.50 -19.94 -9.41
CA GLU A 45 -10.15 -18.91 -10.24
C GLU A 45 -10.42 -17.59 -9.50
N SER A 46 -11.06 -17.64 -8.33
CA SER A 46 -11.38 -16.43 -7.53
C SER A 46 -10.13 -15.67 -7.06
N ALA A 47 -9.01 -16.36 -6.83
CA ALA A 47 -7.75 -15.71 -6.51
C ALA A 47 -7.15 -15.05 -7.76
N MET A 48 -7.27 -15.68 -8.93
CA MET A 48 -6.72 -15.17 -10.19
C MET A 48 -7.50 -13.97 -10.73
N SER A 49 -8.84 -13.98 -10.71
CA SER A 49 -9.62 -12.78 -11.07
C SER A 49 -9.31 -11.61 -10.12
N CYS A 50 -9.20 -11.89 -8.82
CA CYS A 50 -8.79 -10.89 -7.83
C CYS A 50 -7.39 -10.32 -8.09
N LEU A 51 -6.46 -11.14 -8.60
CA LEU A 51 -5.12 -10.68 -8.99
C LEU A 51 -5.21 -9.79 -10.23
N ASP A 52 -5.91 -10.24 -11.27
CA ASP A 52 -6.00 -9.56 -12.56
C ASP A 52 -6.65 -8.16 -12.42
N GLU A 53 -7.83 -8.12 -11.81
CA GLU A 53 -8.58 -6.87 -11.58
C GLU A 53 -7.81 -5.87 -10.71
N GLY A 54 -7.06 -6.36 -9.71
CA GLY A 54 -6.37 -5.53 -8.74
C GLY A 54 -4.95 -5.12 -9.14
N PHE A 55 -4.35 -5.77 -10.15
CA PHE A 55 -2.92 -5.69 -10.41
C PHE A 55 -2.45 -4.27 -10.75
N GLU A 56 -3.09 -3.60 -11.72
CA GLU A 56 -2.65 -2.29 -12.20
C GLU A 56 -2.74 -1.23 -11.09
N SER A 57 -3.81 -1.30 -10.28
CA SER A 57 -3.97 -0.45 -9.11
C SER A 57 -2.89 -0.70 -8.06
N ALA A 58 -2.59 -1.97 -7.75
CA ALA A 58 -1.56 -2.33 -6.77
C ALA A 58 -0.14 -1.94 -7.23
N MET A 59 0.13 -2.00 -8.54
CA MET A 59 1.45 -1.74 -9.12
C MET A 59 1.73 -0.29 -9.46
N THR A 60 0.77 0.61 -9.23
CA THR A 60 0.95 2.07 -9.36
C THR A 60 2.16 2.58 -8.55
N VAL A 61 2.52 1.92 -7.46
CA VAL A 61 3.71 2.24 -6.64
C VAL A 61 5.03 2.20 -7.43
N MET A 62 5.10 1.49 -8.57
CA MET A 62 6.31 1.37 -9.37
C MET A 62 6.75 2.69 -10.03
N VAL A 63 5.83 3.65 -10.18
CA VAL A 63 6.11 5.02 -10.64
C VAL A 63 7.04 5.76 -9.67
N LEU A 64 7.03 5.38 -8.40
CA LEU A 64 7.94 5.93 -7.39
C LEU A 64 9.35 5.35 -7.54
N PRO A 65 10.39 6.13 -7.17
CA PRO A 65 11.75 5.62 -7.03
C PRO A 65 11.85 4.36 -6.16
N LYS A 66 12.72 3.42 -6.55
CA LYS A 66 12.83 2.08 -5.93
C LYS A 66 12.97 2.09 -4.40
N ASN A 67 13.75 3.03 -3.86
CA ASN A 67 13.96 3.20 -2.43
C ASN A 67 12.69 3.64 -1.68
N LEU A 68 11.76 4.33 -2.35
CA LEU A 68 10.50 4.79 -1.77
C LEU A 68 9.39 3.74 -1.85
N ARG A 69 9.42 2.84 -2.85
CA ARG A 69 8.39 1.81 -3.07
C ARG A 69 8.07 0.99 -1.80
N ARG A 70 9.09 0.64 -1.00
CA ARG A 70 8.90 -0.14 0.24
C ARG A 70 8.00 0.53 1.29
N TYR A 71 7.91 1.86 1.28
CA TYR A 71 7.13 2.62 2.26
C TYR A 71 5.67 2.79 1.82
N PHE A 72 5.44 2.91 0.52
CA PHE A 72 4.13 3.22 -0.07
C PHE A 72 3.42 2.00 -0.66
N ARG A 73 4.08 0.84 -0.72
CA ARG A 73 3.50 -0.40 -1.24
C ARG A 73 2.39 -0.95 -0.34
N THR A 74 2.40 -0.66 0.96
CA THR A 74 1.39 -1.18 1.89
C THR A 74 0.82 -0.06 2.76
N SER A 75 -0.43 -0.24 3.18
CA SER A 75 -1.13 0.62 4.14
C SER A 75 -0.80 0.30 5.60
N ASN A 76 0.07 -0.68 5.86
CA ASN A 76 0.37 -1.21 7.20
C ASN A 76 0.70 -0.11 8.22
N HIS A 77 1.41 0.95 7.81
CA HIS A 77 1.75 2.03 8.74
C HIS A 77 0.51 2.81 9.18
N ILE A 78 -0.40 3.13 8.26
CA ILE A 78 -1.63 3.85 8.54
C ILE A 78 -2.59 2.95 9.33
N GLU A 79 -2.70 1.67 8.96
CA GLU A 79 -3.51 0.70 9.70
C GLU A 79 -3.05 0.54 11.14
N ARG A 80 -1.73 0.47 11.38
CA ARG A 80 -1.16 0.43 12.73
C ARG A 80 -1.48 1.70 13.52
N LEU A 81 -1.40 2.87 12.89
CA LEU A 81 -1.77 4.13 13.53
C LEU A 81 -3.26 4.17 13.88
N ASN A 82 -4.13 3.82 12.94
CA ASN A 82 -5.58 3.78 13.15
C ASN A 82 -5.98 2.77 14.23
N LYS A 83 -5.30 1.63 14.29
CA LYS A 83 -5.50 0.63 15.37
C LYS A 83 -5.15 1.22 16.73
N GLU A 84 -4.07 1.99 16.83
CA GLU A 84 -3.66 2.61 18.09
C GLU A 84 -4.63 3.72 18.52
N LEU A 85 -5.07 4.57 17.59
CA LEU A 85 -6.10 5.57 17.86
C LEU A 85 -7.37 4.92 18.40
N LYS A 86 -7.87 3.87 17.72
CA LYS A 86 -9.04 3.09 18.16
C LYS A 86 -8.84 2.46 19.53
N ARG A 87 -7.66 1.90 19.81
CA ARG A 87 -7.34 1.27 21.10
C ARG A 87 -7.36 2.26 22.25
N ARG A 88 -6.82 3.48 22.06
CA ARG A 88 -6.83 4.51 23.12
C ARG A 88 -8.23 5.07 23.35
N SER A 89 -9.02 5.29 22.30
CA SER A 89 -10.42 5.71 22.46
C SER A 89 -11.29 4.64 23.09
N SER A 90 -11.08 3.35 22.80
CA SER A 90 -11.95 2.28 23.30
C SER A 90 -11.89 2.11 24.82
N ILE A 91 -10.77 2.49 25.46
CA ILE A 91 -10.63 2.43 26.93
C ILE A 91 -11.51 3.49 27.60
N ILE A 92 -11.68 4.65 26.98
CA ILE A 92 -12.49 5.75 27.52
C ILE A 92 -13.99 5.47 27.31
N GLY A 93 -14.35 4.88 26.17
CA GLY A 93 -15.72 4.54 25.82
C GLY A 93 -16.55 5.76 25.41
N ILE A 94 -16.80 6.69 26.35
CA ILE A 94 -17.61 7.90 26.14
C ILE A 94 -16.80 9.14 26.51
N PHE A 95 -16.75 10.11 25.60
CA PHE A 95 -16.06 11.38 25.82
C PHE A 95 -17.04 12.46 26.31
N PRO A 96 -16.62 13.33 27.25
CA PRO A 96 -17.48 14.39 27.78
C PRO A 96 -17.73 15.52 26.77
N ASN A 97 -16.83 15.74 25.82
CA ASN A 97 -16.95 16.69 24.72
C ASN A 97 -15.95 16.36 23.59
N GLU A 98 -16.12 17.03 22.45
CA GLU A 98 -15.26 16.87 21.28
C GLU A 98 -13.79 17.26 21.56
N GLU A 99 -13.56 18.34 22.31
CA GLU A 99 -12.21 18.81 22.65
C GLU A 99 -11.39 17.74 23.39
N SER A 100 -12.05 16.95 24.26
CA SER A 100 -11.40 15.86 24.99
C SER A 100 -10.99 14.72 24.07
N LEU A 101 -11.79 14.42 23.05
CA LEU A 101 -11.42 13.45 22.00
C LEU A 101 -10.25 13.97 21.17
N ILE A 102 -10.30 15.23 20.71
CA ILE A 102 -9.23 15.85 19.92
C ILE A 102 -7.92 15.85 20.71
N ARG A 103 -7.94 16.17 22.01
CA ARG A 103 -6.73 16.14 22.86
C ARG A 103 -6.12 14.75 22.94
N LEU A 104 -6.93 13.70 23.09
CA LEU A 104 -6.41 12.33 23.11
C LEU A 104 -5.83 11.94 21.75
N MET A 105 -6.57 12.15 20.67
CA MET A 105 -6.10 11.80 19.32
C MET A 105 -4.82 12.57 18.97
N GLY A 106 -4.80 13.86 19.29
CA GLY A 106 -3.64 14.73 19.13
C GLY A 106 -2.43 14.25 19.92
N SER A 107 -2.60 13.87 21.19
CA SER A 107 -1.46 13.36 21.99
C SER A 107 -0.87 12.07 21.43
N VAL A 108 -1.70 11.14 20.92
CA VAL A 108 -1.23 9.93 20.23
C VAL A 108 -0.47 10.27 18.95
N LEU A 109 -0.97 11.23 18.17
CA LEU A 109 -0.34 11.65 16.94
C LEU A 109 1.00 12.35 17.20
N LEU A 110 1.10 13.16 18.25
CA LEU A 110 2.35 13.79 18.69
C LEU A 110 3.38 12.73 19.11
N GLU A 111 3.00 11.79 19.97
CA GLU A 111 3.87 10.67 20.38
C GLU A 111 4.36 9.87 19.17
N ARG A 112 3.47 9.62 18.19
CA ARG A 112 3.85 8.93 16.96
C ARG A 112 4.81 9.77 16.12
N ASN A 113 4.57 11.07 15.99
CA ASN A 113 5.41 12.00 15.26
C ASN A 113 6.83 12.01 15.82
N ASP A 114 6.99 12.15 17.14
CA ASP A 114 8.29 12.17 17.81
C ASP A 114 9.07 10.88 17.54
N ALA A 115 8.39 9.73 17.61
CA ALA A 115 8.97 8.43 17.29
C ALA A 115 9.32 8.25 15.80
N VAL A 116 8.70 9.00 14.87
CA VAL A 116 9.02 8.99 13.44
C VAL A 116 10.17 9.93 13.13
N ILE A 117 10.19 11.14 13.71
CA ILE A 117 11.24 12.14 13.50
C ILE A 117 12.60 11.61 13.95
N ALA A 118 12.66 10.80 14.99
CA ALA A 118 13.89 10.12 15.44
C ALA A 118 14.46 9.12 14.41
N LYS A 119 13.72 8.79 13.35
CA LYS A 119 14.15 7.83 12.31
C LYS A 119 14.60 8.57 11.05
N LYS A 120 15.19 7.82 10.12
CA LYS A 120 15.57 8.35 8.81
C LYS A 120 14.33 8.89 8.07
N ALA A 121 14.37 10.17 7.71
CA ALA A 121 13.32 10.83 6.97
C ALA A 121 13.09 10.15 5.61
N ILE A 122 11.82 9.77 5.34
CA ILE A 122 11.40 9.23 4.04
C ILE A 122 11.48 10.33 2.98
N PHE A 123 11.13 11.57 3.35
CA PHE A 123 11.19 12.73 2.47
C PHE A 123 12.38 13.62 2.84
N SER A 124 13.59 13.11 2.62
CA SER A 124 14.81 13.91 2.70
C SER A 124 14.97 14.78 1.44
N PRO A 125 15.79 15.85 1.47
CA PRO A 125 16.10 16.63 0.27
C PRO A 125 16.55 15.77 -0.90
N ALA A 126 17.37 14.74 -0.64
CA ALA A 126 17.81 13.79 -1.67
C ALA A 126 16.64 13.01 -2.30
N ASN A 127 15.68 12.56 -1.49
CA ASN A 127 14.51 11.84 -2.00
C ASN A 127 13.53 12.77 -2.74
N TYR A 128 13.41 14.04 -2.33
CA TYR A 128 12.68 15.05 -3.08
C TYR A 128 13.30 15.28 -4.45
N THR A 129 14.62 15.52 -4.52
CA THR A 129 15.34 15.69 -5.78
C THR A 129 15.16 14.47 -6.68
N LEU A 130 15.21 13.25 -6.12
CA LEU A 130 14.98 12.01 -6.87
C LEU A 130 13.56 11.92 -7.46
N MET A 131 12.54 12.40 -6.75
CA MET A 131 11.17 12.45 -7.28
C MET A 131 10.96 13.60 -8.29
N SER A 132 11.62 14.74 -8.07
CA SER A 132 11.48 15.93 -8.91
C SER A 132 12.24 15.85 -10.23
N ASN A 133 13.38 15.15 -10.26
CA ASN A 133 14.20 15.00 -11.47
C ASN A 133 13.70 13.90 -12.43
N SER A 134 12.76 13.06 -12.00
CA SER A 134 12.20 11.99 -12.80
C SER A 134 10.84 12.39 -13.41
N LYS A 135 10.41 11.64 -14.43
CA LYS A 135 9.03 11.71 -14.98
C LYS A 135 7.95 11.35 -13.95
N THR A 136 8.33 10.93 -12.74
CA THR A 136 7.45 10.49 -11.66
C THR A 136 6.36 11.51 -11.35
N VAL A 137 6.67 12.80 -11.20
CA VAL A 137 5.64 13.80 -10.84
C VAL A 137 4.57 13.91 -11.93
N ALA A 138 4.96 13.89 -13.20
CA ALA A 138 4.02 13.96 -14.31
C ALA A 138 3.15 12.69 -14.38
N GLU A 139 3.75 11.51 -14.20
CA GLU A 139 3.03 10.23 -14.15
C GLU A 139 2.06 10.16 -12.96
N LEU A 140 2.47 10.62 -11.78
CA LEU A 140 1.60 10.68 -10.60
C LEU A 140 0.41 11.62 -10.80
N LYS A 141 0.59 12.76 -11.47
CA LYS A 141 -0.51 13.65 -11.83
C LYS A 141 -1.52 12.96 -12.75
N LYS A 142 -1.02 12.29 -13.80
CA LYS A 142 -1.85 11.54 -14.74
C LYS A 142 -2.65 10.44 -14.02
N LEU A 143 -1.98 9.67 -13.15
CA LEU A 143 -2.62 8.63 -12.34
C LEU A 143 -3.68 9.21 -11.40
N ALA A 144 -3.43 10.36 -10.78
CA ALA A 144 -4.40 11.02 -9.92
C ALA A 144 -5.66 11.43 -10.71
N GLU A 145 -5.50 11.96 -11.92
CA GLU A 145 -6.61 12.30 -12.81
C GLU A 145 -7.40 11.05 -13.24
N GLU A 146 -6.71 9.97 -13.61
CA GLU A 146 -7.34 8.68 -13.96
C GLU A 146 -8.14 8.12 -12.78
N GLN A 147 -7.57 8.13 -11.56
CA GLN A 147 -8.25 7.68 -10.35
C GLN A 147 -9.47 8.56 -10.00
N GLN A 148 -9.37 9.87 -10.23
CA GLN A 148 -10.50 10.77 -10.00
C GLN A 148 -11.65 10.48 -10.96
N LYS A 149 -11.36 10.20 -12.24
CA LYS A 149 -12.37 9.79 -13.23
C LYS A 149 -13.03 8.47 -12.85
N LEU A 150 -12.24 7.47 -12.43
CA LEU A 150 -12.76 6.17 -12.00
C LEU A 150 -13.66 6.26 -10.75
N ARG A 151 -13.42 7.21 -9.84
CA ARG A 151 -14.28 7.43 -8.66
C ARG A 151 -15.57 8.17 -8.99
N ALA A 152 -15.62 8.88 -10.11
CA ALA A 152 -16.78 9.65 -10.54
C ALA A 152 -17.73 8.85 -11.45
N ALA A 153 -17.26 7.70 -11.97
CA ALA A 153 -18.04 6.74 -12.76
C ALA A 153 -18.70 5.69 -11.86
#